data_AF-A0A0F0DT83-F1
#
_entry.id   AF-A0A0F0DT83-F1
#
_cell.length_a   1.000
_cell.length_b   1.000
_cell.length_c   1.000
_cell.angle_alpha   90.00
_cell.angle_beta   90.00
_cell.angle_gamma   90.00
#
_symmetry.space_group_name_H-M   'P 1'
#
loop_
_entity.id
_entity.type
_entity.pdbx_description
1 polymer ?
#
loop_
_entity_poly.entity_id
_entity_poly.type
_entity_poly.pdbx_seq_one_letter_code
_entity_poly.pdbx_strand_id
1 'polypeptide(L)'
;MSALDHLASLLRPAVQEGAKTMTPSIGIDAVIAEMETRTKSRKGGLFAEDLQLEAVRRFWKSQEVKTFRDAYMLSWSLCLPYRPQGPCVMEDAPRLRLVLDGVDGWTTRPSAYRRCYQGLVKSYFTYDPLADGAVPAGRKNWGLLREYLHERSQLIKDRNINPEWVNTATDNKQLFGEQPCEPYVEALLRGDAAHIDRICEQLGVGKASWFLRELILAQVKGATRLDHPQFQALLPRLLQLLAANEVLRDRGMILVLDRYAQVPGTALHQGLRDHSVAWWGNPWLPSNQTRWGGVAPEARTMVADWLKLEFIETFFTKLAEDGLGDPRRMNFWKRYVKSIDHIEFALGSFARNSREPDFVALRKKMAGLVCELDASGANNAFIMTMGSVVAVEFSGLGNAFYGYDASGSVPFDTTQPLRLEVNGRNSLKHKTGNILRLRHQDGIHNWDNWEDMFEATLSQQFGIKPSTEASPTTRVLTQPSPVVHSSKDSAQSVATRASAQYSRSVLTKFAQEHGLEIDDKTPYGGNLWVRSATFVVIVHQALARWGFQYKPGKGWWK
;
A
#
# COMPACT_ATOMS: atom_id res chain seq x y z
N MET A 1 28.31 50.08 62.74
CA MET A 1 28.28 49.17 61.57
C MET A 1 29.61 48.44 61.53
N SER A 2 29.60 47.11 61.49
CA SER A 2 30.84 46.32 61.48
C SER A 2 31.49 46.36 60.10
N ALA A 3 32.81 46.22 60.02
CA ALA A 3 33.54 46.18 58.74
C ALA A 3 33.05 45.03 57.83
N LEU A 4 32.53 43.97 58.43
CA LEU A 4 31.89 42.85 57.73
C LEU A 4 30.57 43.25 57.05
N ASP A 5 29.76 44.11 57.68
CA ASP A 5 28.51 44.60 57.08
C ASP A 5 28.78 45.51 55.88
N HIS A 6 29.86 46.29 55.94
CA HIS A 6 30.28 47.17 54.86
C HIS A 6 30.86 46.37 53.67
N LEU A 7 31.68 45.36 53.95
CA LEU A 7 32.19 44.45 52.91
C LEU A 7 31.03 43.67 52.26
N ALA A 8 30.07 43.20 53.05
CA ALA A 8 28.89 42.52 52.55
C ALA A 8 27.98 43.45 51.72
N SER A 9 27.90 44.75 52.03
CA SER A 9 27.15 45.70 51.21
C SER A 9 27.86 46.04 49.90
N LEU A 10 29.21 46.06 49.89
CA LEU A 10 30.02 46.30 48.69
C LEU A 10 30.04 45.11 47.72
N LEU A 11 29.94 43.88 48.24
CA LEU A 11 29.94 42.66 47.42
C LEU A 11 28.55 42.29 46.89
N ARG A 12 27.47 42.79 47.50
CA ARG A 12 26.08 42.48 47.10
C ARG A 12 25.75 42.83 45.64
N PRO A 13 26.19 43.97 45.08
CA PRO A 13 26.01 44.30 43.66
C PRO A 13 26.78 43.36 42.73
N ALA A 14 28.01 42.97 43.10
CA ALA A 14 28.86 42.10 42.29
C ALA A 14 28.34 40.65 42.22
N VAL A 15 27.75 40.16 43.32
CA VAL A 15 27.08 38.85 43.34
C VAL A 15 25.79 38.86 42.52
N GLN A 16 25.05 39.99 42.49
CA GLN A 16 23.89 40.16 41.61
C GLN A 16 24.28 40.30 40.12
N GLU A 17 25.44 40.88 39.80
CA GLU A 17 25.96 40.94 38.42
C GLU A 17 26.47 39.58 37.94
N GLY A 18 27.16 38.81 38.78
CA GLY A 18 27.63 37.46 38.45
C GLY A 18 26.52 36.40 38.39
N ALA A 19 25.36 36.67 39.00
CA ALA A 19 24.17 35.82 38.95
C ALA A 19 23.23 36.16 37.78
N LYS A 20 23.55 37.16 36.94
CA LYS A 20 22.86 37.33 35.65
C LYS A 20 23.24 36.14 34.78
N THR A 21 22.29 35.24 34.55
CA THR A 21 22.38 34.21 33.49
C THR A 21 22.92 34.89 32.25
N MET A 22 24.10 34.44 31.77
CA MET A 22 24.59 34.86 30.46
C MET A 22 23.45 34.64 29.47
N THR A 23 22.93 35.74 28.94
CA THR A 23 22.00 35.67 27.82
C THR A 23 22.68 34.83 26.75
N PRO A 24 22.08 33.71 26.30
CA PRO A 24 22.62 32.95 25.19
C PRO A 24 22.82 33.94 24.06
N SER A 25 24.06 34.15 23.65
CA SER A 25 24.34 35.05 22.53
C SER A 25 23.81 34.35 21.29
N ILE A 26 22.57 34.68 20.92
CA ILE A 26 21.98 34.30 19.64
C ILE A 26 22.90 34.77 18.51
N GLY A 27 23.75 35.78 18.73
CA GLY A 27 24.77 36.20 17.78
C GLY A 27 25.85 35.15 17.52
N ILE A 28 26.30 34.38 18.52
CA ILE A 28 27.29 33.30 18.31
C ILE A 28 26.61 32.12 17.64
N ASP A 29 25.43 31.71 18.10
CA ASP A 29 24.69 30.61 17.47
C ASP A 29 24.21 30.97 16.06
N ALA A 30 23.86 32.24 15.82
CA ALA A 30 23.54 32.75 14.48
C ALA A 30 24.78 32.88 13.61
N VAL A 31 25.94 33.25 14.15
CA VAL A 31 27.20 33.25 13.39
C VAL A 31 27.68 31.82 13.13
N ILE A 32 27.47 30.87 14.04
CA ILE A 32 27.73 29.44 13.83
C ILE A 32 26.74 28.89 12.81
N ALA A 33 25.45 29.18 12.92
CA ALA A 33 24.44 28.80 11.93
C ALA A 33 24.67 29.50 10.59
N GLU A 34 25.17 30.73 10.58
CA GLU A 34 25.55 31.48 9.38
C GLU A 34 26.84 30.92 8.79
N MET A 35 27.80 30.50 9.60
CA MET A 35 29.01 29.81 9.14
C MET A 35 28.65 28.40 8.65
N GLU A 36 27.77 27.67 9.30
CA GLU A 36 27.26 26.37 8.88
C GLU A 36 26.43 26.50 7.62
N THR A 37 25.57 27.50 7.49
CA THR A 37 24.83 27.77 6.25
C THR A 37 25.73 28.32 5.16
N ARG A 38 26.79 29.09 5.45
CA ARG A 38 27.84 29.47 4.48
C ARG A 38 28.77 28.30 4.14
N THR A 39 28.88 27.29 4.99
CA THR A 39 29.65 26.06 4.74
C THR A 39 28.79 25.02 4.00
N LYS A 40 27.48 24.98 4.26
CA LYS A 40 26.45 24.23 3.52
C LYS A 40 26.11 24.90 2.18
N SER A 41 26.16 26.23 2.07
CA SER A 41 25.93 27.02 0.85
C SER A 41 27.21 27.32 0.06
N ARG A 42 28.39 27.20 0.68
CA ARG A 42 29.56 26.72 -0.05
C ARG A 42 29.18 25.32 -0.52
N LYS A 43 28.61 25.28 -1.72
CA LYS A 43 28.91 24.27 -2.73
C LYS A 43 30.44 24.25 -2.90
N GLY A 44 31.15 23.75 -1.90
CA GLY A 44 32.59 23.72 -1.84
C GLY A 44 33.07 22.78 -2.91
N GLY A 45 33.40 23.32 -4.09
CA GLY A 45 34.09 22.59 -5.15
C GLY A 45 33.24 22.07 -6.31
N LEU A 46 31.99 22.50 -6.49
CA LEU A 46 31.31 22.26 -7.77
C LEU A 46 31.87 23.23 -8.81
N PHE A 47 32.81 22.75 -9.63
CA PHE A 47 33.20 23.49 -10.82
C PHE A 47 31.98 23.78 -11.68
N ALA A 48 31.97 24.95 -12.32
CA ALA A 48 30.98 25.25 -13.35
C ALA A 48 30.93 24.09 -14.35
N GLU A 49 29.72 23.66 -14.71
CA GLU A 49 29.49 22.50 -15.60
C GLU A 49 30.21 22.67 -16.94
N ASP A 50 30.34 23.91 -17.42
CA ASP A 50 31.12 24.26 -18.62
C ASP A 50 32.60 23.85 -18.51
N LEU A 51 33.22 24.06 -17.35
CA LEU A 51 34.63 23.70 -17.13
C LEU A 51 34.81 22.19 -17.03
N GLN A 52 33.83 21.50 -16.44
CA GLN A 52 33.78 20.03 -16.41
C GLN A 52 33.66 19.47 -17.83
N LEU A 53 32.76 20.03 -18.63
CA LEU A 53 32.54 19.65 -20.02
C LEU A 53 33.77 19.91 -20.89
N GLU A 54 34.44 21.04 -20.72
CA GLU A 54 35.69 21.34 -21.42
C GLU A 54 36.79 20.34 -21.06
N ALA A 55 36.94 20.00 -19.77
CA ALA A 55 37.89 19.00 -19.32
C ALA A 55 37.61 17.62 -19.94
N VAL A 56 36.35 17.18 -19.94
CA VAL A 56 35.91 15.93 -20.58
C VAL A 56 36.19 15.96 -22.08
N ARG A 57 35.85 17.04 -22.79
CA ARG A 57 36.08 17.17 -24.24
C ARG A 57 37.57 17.11 -24.60
N ARG A 58 38.41 17.76 -23.81
CA ARG A 58 39.87 17.72 -23.99
C ARG A 58 40.41 16.31 -23.75
N PHE A 59 40.02 15.69 -22.63
CA PHE A 59 40.39 14.31 -22.30
C PHE A 59 39.91 13.31 -23.36
N TRP A 60 38.72 13.53 -23.93
CA TRP A 60 38.17 12.65 -24.97
C TRP A 60 39.09 12.52 -26.19
N LYS A 61 39.78 13.62 -26.52
CA LYS A 61 40.76 13.72 -27.61
C LYS A 61 42.15 13.27 -27.20
N SER A 62 42.67 13.77 -26.07
CA SER A 62 44.06 13.52 -25.66
C SER A 62 44.27 12.15 -25.00
N GLN A 63 43.25 11.65 -24.28
CA GLN A 63 43.34 10.46 -23.42
C GLN A 63 44.43 10.55 -22.35
N GLU A 64 44.78 11.77 -21.93
CA GLU A 64 45.84 12.03 -20.97
C GLU A 64 45.29 12.71 -19.72
N VAL A 65 45.72 12.23 -18.54
CA VAL A 65 45.46 12.86 -17.24
C VAL A 65 46.80 13.33 -16.66
N LYS A 66 47.18 14.59 -16.95
CA LYS A 66 48.54 15.10 -16.66
C LYS A 66 48.65 15.76 -15.29
N THR A 67 47.59 16.44 -14.88
CA THR A 67 47.62 17.29 -13.68
C THR A 67 46.60 16.83 -12.65
N PHE A 68 46.79 17.25 -11.40
CA PHE A 68 45.79 17.06 -10.34
C PHE A 68 44.44 17.65 -10.74
N ARG A 69 44.45 18.82 -11.39
CA ARG A 69 43.21 19.47 -11.85
C ARG A 69 42.47 18.61 -12.86
N ASP A 70 43.19 17.91 -13.74
CA ASP A 70 42.58 16.99 -14.71
C ASP A 70 41.94 15.79 -14.00
N ALA A 71 42.68 15.13 -13.11
CA ALA A 71 42.18 14.00 -12.33
C ALA A 71 40.95 14.40 -11.49
N TYR A 72 41.03 15.56 -10.83
CA TYR A 72 39.94 16.10 -10.03
C TYR A 72 38.72 16.41 -10.91
N MET A 73 38.86 17.15 -12.01
CA MET A 73 37.73 17.45 -12.90
C MET A 73 37.07 16.20 -13.48
N LEU A 74 37.87 15.27 -13.99
CA LEU A 74 37.37 14.05 -14.63
C LEU A 74 36.65 13.15 -13.63
N SER A 75 37.11 13.08 -12.37
CA SER A 75 36.43 12.31 -11.34
C SER A 75 34.98 12.76 -11.08
N TRP A 76 34.69 14.06 -11.20
CA TRP A 76 33.34 14.62 -11.05
C TRP A 76 32.48 14.53 -12.31
N SER A 77 33.09 14.19 -13.44
CA SER A 77 32.48 14.31 -14.77
C SER A 77 32.36 12.97 -15.50
N LEU A 78 32.46 11.83 -14.80
CA LEU A 78 32.44 10.52 -15.45
C LEU A 78 31.14 10.25 -16.21
N CYS A 79 30.03 10.78 -15.71
CA CYS A 79 28.69 10.65 -16.29
C CYS A 79 28.38 11.73 -17.34
N LEU A 80 29.25 12.74 -17.50
CA LEU A 80 29.00 13.84 -18.41
C LEU A 80 29.39 13.43 -19.85
N PRO A 81 28.45 13.48 -20.81
CA PRO A 81 28.76 13.11 -22.19
C PRO A 81 29.62 14.21 -22.84
N TYR A 82 30.64 13.81 -23.62
CA TYR A 82 31.56 14.79 -24.23
C TYR A 82 30.89 15.68 -25.29
N ARG A 83 29.78 15.22 -25.85
CA ARG A 83 28.90 15.93 -26.80
C ARG A 83 27.43 15.57 -26.51
N PRO A 84 26.47 16.41 -26.93
CA PRO A 84 25.05 16.07 -26.83
C PRO A 84 24.76 14.68 -27.38
N GLN A 85 24.04 13.85 -26.61
CA GLN A 85 23.69 12.47 -26.94
C GLN A 85 24.88 11.54 -27.26
N GLY A 86 26.11 11.96 -26.94
CA GLY A 86 27.30 11.12 -27.04
C GLY A 86 27.51 10.26 -25.80
N PRO A 87 28.43 9.28 -25.86
CA PRO A 87 28.82 8.51 -24.69
C PRO A 87 29.52 9.39 -23.64
N CYS A 88 29.45 8.96 -22.38
CA CYS A 88 30.25 9.49 -21.29
C CYS A 88 31.46 8.61 -20.96
N VAL A 89 32.36 9.06 -20.09
CA VAL A 89 33.56 8.28 -19.71
C VAL A 89 33.16 6.96 -19.05
N MET A 90 32.07 6.94 -18.28
CA MET A 90 31.55 5.72 -17.66
C MET A 90 31.21 4.64 -18.69
N GLU A 91 30.89 5.00 -19.93
CA GLU A 91 30.47 4.07 -20.98
C GLU A 91 31.63 3.58 -21.85
N ASP A 92 32.86 4.05 -21.60
CA ASP A 92 34.07 3.72 -22.34
C ASP A 92 35.13 3.13 -21.39
N ALA A 93 35.30 1.80 -21.43
CA ALA A 93 36.16 1.08 -20.48
C ALA A 93 37.64 1.51 -20.51
N PRO A 94 38.30 1.66 -21.69
CA PRO A 94 39.66 2.19 -21.74
C PRO A 94 39.78 3.59 -21.11
N ARG A 95 38.85 4.51 -21.42
CA ARG A 95 38.88 5.87 -20.87
C ARG A 95 38.63 5.90 -19.37
N LEU A 96 37.71 5.08 -18.85
CA LEU A 96 37.49 4.98 -17.40
C LEU A 96 38.78 4.55 -16.69
N ARG A 97 39.48 3.53 -17.19
CA ARG A 97 40.75 3.07 -16.61
C ARG A 97 41.79 4.18 -16.56
N LEU A 98 41.97 4.92 -17.65
CA LEU A 98 42.91 6.06 -17.69
C LEU A 98 42.57 7.13 -16.64
N VAL A 99 41.29 7.40 -16.39
CA VAL A 99 40.89 8.32 -15.32
C VAL A 99 41.21 7.75 -13.94
N LEU A 100 40.90 6.47 -13.69
CA LEU A 100 41.19 5.82 -12.40
C LEU A 100 42.70 5.74 -12.12
N ASP A 101 43.52 5.39 -13.12
CA ASP A 101 44.98 5.38 -13.01
C ASP A 101 45.54 6.78 -12.74
N GLY A 102 44.99 7.79 -13.42
CA GLY A 102 45.34 9.20 -13.20
C GLY A 102 44.95 9.70 -11.80
N VAL A 103 43.90 9.15 -11.19
CA VAL A 103 43.51 9.41 -9.80
C VAL A 103 44.43 8.67 -8.82
N ASP A 104 44.79 7.42 -9.11
CA ASP A 104 45.70 6.60 -8.29
C ASP A 104 47.10 7.25 -8.14
N GLY A 105 47.53 8.02 -9.14
CA GLY A 105 48.75 8.84 -9.06
C GLY A 105 48.78 9.86 -7.91
N TRP A 106 47.65 10.15 -7.26
CA TRP A 106 47.56 11.08 -6.13
C TRP A 106 47.39 10.41 -4.76
N THR A 107 47.40 9.07 -4.68
CA THR A 107 47.20 8.30 -3.44
C THR A 107 48.21 8.61 -2.33
N THR A 108 49.43 9.01 -2.68
CA THR A 108 50.47 9.43 -1.73
C THR A 108 50.17 10.79 -1.06
N ARG A 109 49.19 11.53 -1.57
CA ARG A 109 48.74 12.83 -1.06
C ARG A 109 47.26 12.75 -0.66
N PRO A 110 46.93 12.29 0.57
CA PRO A 110 45.55 12.03 0.99
C PRO A 110 44.58 13.19 0.77
N SER A 111 45.01 14.43 1.03
CA SER A 111 44.19 15.63 0.84
C SER A 111 43.78 15.89 -0.62
N ALA A 112 44.64 15.55 -1.58
CA ALA A 112 44.36 15.63 -3.00
C ALA A 112 43.49 14.45 -3.45
N TYR A 113 43.89 13.23 -3.07
CA TYR A 113 43.18 12.00 -3.40
C TYR A 113 41.71 12.04 -2.96
N ARG A 114 41.44 12.50 -1.73
CA ARG A 114 40.09 12.69 -1.19
C ARG A 114 39.15 13.46 -2.11
N ARG A 115 39.64 14.52 -2.76
CA ARG A 115 38.82 15.37 -3.63
C ARG A 115 38.43 14.64 -4.92
N CYS A 116 39.36 13.86 -5.47
CA CYS A 116 39.08 12.98 -6.60
C CYS A 116 38.10 11.87 -6.20
N TYR A 117 38.37 11.20 -5.07
CA TYR A 117 37.52 10.14 -4.55
C TYR A 117 36.08 10.62 -4.31
N GLN A 118 35.88 11.82 -3.76
CA GLN A 118 34.56 12.40 -3.59
C GLN A 118 33.82 12.59 -4.93
N GLY A 119 34.52 13.02 -5.99
CA GLY A 119 33.98 13.09 -7.34
C GLY A 119 33.59 11.72 -7.89
N LEU A 120 34.43 10.71 -7.67
CA LEU A 120 34.15 9.33 -8.05
C LEU A 120 32.90 8.78 -7.33
N VAL A 121 32.76 9.03 -6.03
CA VAL A 121 31.55 8.68 -5.25
C VAL A 121 30.32 9.38 -5.81
N LYS A 122 30.43 10.67 -6.13
CA LYS A 122 29.33 11.42 -6.76
C LYS A 122 28.93 10.81 -8.10
N SER A 123 29.91 10.48 -8.94
CA SER A 123 29.69 9.81 -10.23
C SER A 123 29.04 8.43 -10.06
N TYR A 124 29.47 7.65 -9.07
CA TYR A 124 28.91 6.33 -8.76
C TYR A 124 27.40 6.39 -8.42
N PHE A 125 26.98 7.39 -7.65
CA PHE A 125 25.56 7.58 -7.31
C PHE A 125 24.75 8.27 -8.41
N THR A 126 25.40 8.95 -9.36
CA THR A 126 24.76 9.67 -10.46
C THR A 126 24.51 8.78 -11.67
N TYR A 127 25.46 7.89 -12.00
CA TYR A 127 25.26 6.93 -13.08
C TYR A 127 24.20 5.90 -12.68
N ASP A 128 23.15 5.74 -13.49
CA ASP A 128 22.08 4.79 -13.23
C ASP A 128 22.26 3.52 -14.07
N PRO A 129 22.90 2.46 -13.54
CA PRO A 129 23.10 1.22 -14.27
C PRO A 129 21.82 0.39 -14.43
N LEU A 130 20.74 0.75 -13.70
CA LEU A 130 19.49 0.02 -13.62
C LEU A 130 18.38 0.64 -14.47
N ALA A 131 18.63 1.79 -15.09
CA ALA A 131 17.70 2.41 -16.04
C ALA A 131 17.44 1.50 -17.25
N ASP A 132 16.22 1.58 -17.77
CA ASP A 132 15.85 0.93 -19.03
C ASP A 132 16.70 1.52 -20.17
N GLY A 133 17.42 0.65 -20.88
CA GLY A 133 18.33 1.07 -21.95
C GLY A 133 19.75 1.48 -21.50
N ALA A 134 20.13 1.23 -20.23
CA ALA A 134 21.50 1.43 -19.78
C ALA A 134 22.50 0.65 -20.67
N VAL A 135 23.56 1.34 -21.11
CA VAL A 135 24.58 0.75 -21.99
C VAL A 135 25.30 -0.40 -21.26
N PRO A 136 25.39 -1.62 -21.83
CA PRO A 136 26.02 -2.76 -21.16
C PRO A 136 27.46 -2.51 -20.69
N ALA A 137 28.24 -1.78 -21.49
CA ALA A 137 29.59 -1.36 -21.13
C ALA A 137 29.59 -0.45 -19.89
N GLY A 138 28.66 0.50 -19.83
CA GLY A 138 28.50 1.39 -18.68
C GLY A 138 28.11 0.66 -17.40
N ARG A 139 27.22 -0.35 -17.48
CA ARG A 139 26.89 -1.20 -16.31
C ARG A 139 28.10 -1.95 -15.78
N LYS A 140 28.92 -2.53 -16.67
CA LYS A 140 30.16 -3.23 -16.26
C LYS A 140 31.16 -2.26 -15.63
N ASN A 141 31.34 -1.10 -16.23
CA ASN A 141 32.23 -0.04 -15.75
C ASN A 141 31.79 0.56 -14.41
N TRP A 142 30.49 0.70 -14.19
CA TRP A 142 29.92 1.07 -12.90
C TRP A 142 30.28 0.05 -11.81
N GLY A 143 30.26 -1.26 -12.14
CA GLY A 143 30.75 -2.32 -11.25
C GLY A 143 32.24 -2.19 -10.93
N LEU A 144 33.07 -1.86 -11.93
CA LEU A 144 34.50 -1.59 -11.71
C LEU A 144 34.73 -0.36 -10.82
N LEU A 145 33.98 0.72 -11.02
CA LEU A 145 34.06 1.91 -10.17
C LEU A 145 33.65 1.59 -8.73
N ARG A 146 32.59 0.79 -8.56
CA ARG A 146 32.14 0.32 -7.25
C ARG A 146 33.24 -0.44 -6.51
N GLU A 147 33.87 -1.41 -7.16
CA GLU A 147 34.99 -2.18 -6.61
C GLU A 147 36.19 -1.27 -6.29
N TYR A 148 36.54 -0.36 -7.20
CA TYR A 148 37.59 0.63 -7.00
C TYR A 148 37.36 1.46 -5.72
N LEU A 149 36.14 2.00 -5.55
CA LEU A 149 35.76 2.78 -4.36
C LEU A 149 35.83 1.92 -3.10
N HIS A 150 35.30 0.70 -3.15
CA HIS A 150 35.35 -0.23 -2.03
C HIS A 150 36.78 -0.49 -1.56
N GLU A 151 37.67 -0.92 -2.46
CA GLU A 151 39.06 -1.27 -2.14
C GLU A 151 39.84 -0.08 -1.57
N ARG A 152 39.63 1.12 -2.13
CA ARG A 152 40.45 2.30 -1.84
C ARG A 152 39.85 3.23 -0.79
N SER A 153 38.71 2.87 -0.19
CA SER A 153 38.04 3.63 0.88
C SER A 153 38.94 3.99 2.07
N GLN A 154 39.96 3.20 2.41
CA GLN A 154 40.87 3.57 3.51
C GLN A 154 41.93 4.61 3.10
N LEU A 155 42.21 4.77 1.81
CA LEU A 155 43.20 5.74 1.30
C LEU A 155 42.73 7.19 1.43
N ILE A 156 41.43 7.41 1.61
CA ILE A 156 40.90 8.73 1.94
C ILE A 156 41.05 9.06 3.43
N LYS A 157 41.52 8.16 4.30
CA LYS A 157 41.84 8.52 5.70
C LYS A 157 43.22 9.19 5.79
N ASP A 158 43.33 10.15 6.68
CA ASP A 158 44.55 10.88 6.99
C ASP A 158 44.79 10.69 8.49
N ARG A 159 46.05 10.74 8.92
CA ARG A 159 46.47 10.50 10.30
C ARG A 159 45.99 11.59 11.26
N ASN A 160 45.64 12.75 10.72
CA ASN A 160 45.17 13.91 11.46
C ASN A 160 43.62 13.95 11.50
N ILE A 161 43.04 15.08 11.09
CA ILE A 161 41.61 15.33 11.14
C ILE A 161 40.95 14.86 9.83
N ASN A 162 39.89 14.07 9.96
CA ASN A 162 39.08 13.57 8.87
C ASN A 162 37.75 14.36 8.83
N PRO A 163 37.39 14.97 7.69
CA PRO A 163 36.05 15.53 7.50
C PRO A 163 34.96 14.48 7.72
N GLU A 164 33.76 14.91 8.12
CA GLU A 164 32.65 14.01 8.43
C GLU A 164 32.27 13.09 7.26
N TRP A 165 32.30 13.59 6.03
CA TRP A 165 32.04 12.76 4.84
C TRP A 165 33.06 11.63 4.65
N VAL A 166 34.31 11.82 5.05
CA VAL A 166 35.35 10.78 4.97
C VAL A 166 35.00 9.66 5.94
N ASN A 167 34.65 10.00 7.18
CA ASN A 167 34.21 9.02 8.18
C ASN A 167 32.94 8.31 7.68
N THR A 168 31.96 9.06 7.16
CA THR A 168 30.72 8.51 6.60
C THR A 168 31.01 7.50 5.47
N ALA A 169 31.89 7.84 4.52
CA ALA A 169 32.26 6.94 3.43
C ALA A 169 33.00 5.69 3.91
N THR A 170 33.84 5.81 4.93
CA THR A 170 34.64 4.68 5.45
C THR A 170 33.86 3.75 6.36
N ASP A 171 32.96 4.31 7.16
CA ASP A 171 32.12 3.56 8.11
C ASP A 171 30.96 2.87 7.38
N ASN A 172 30.61 3.37 6.18
CA ASN A 172 29.60 2.80 5.32
C ASN A 172 30.18 2.14 4.06
N LYS A 173 31.32 1.45 4.19
CA LYS A 173 32.03 0.79 3.08
C LYS A 173 31.13 -0.15 2.26
N GLN A 174 30.12 -0.76 2.89
CA GLN A 174 29.08 -1.58 2.27
C GLN A 174 28.31 -0.87 1.13
N LEU A 175 28.26 0.47 1.09
CA LEU A 175 27.66 1.23 0.00
C LEU A 175 28.32 0.92 -1.35
N PHE A 176 29.57 0.48 -1.32
CA PHE A 176 30.35 0.07 -2.49
C PHE A 176 30.48 -1.46 -2.59
N GLY A 177 29.67 -2.21 -1.83
CA GLY A 177 29.63 -3.67 -1.87
C GLY A 177 28.67 -4.22 -2.94
N GLU A 178 28.47 -5.54 -2.95
CA GLU A 178 27.54 -6.18 -3.89
C GLU A 178 26.07 -5.88 -3.60
N GLN A 179 25.74 -5.64 -2.32
CA GLN A 179 24.39 -5.35 -1.82
C GLN A 179 24.34 -4.02 -1.05
N PRO A 180 24.51 -2.86 -1.73
CA PRO A 180 24.64 -1.55 -1.07
C PRO A 180 23.48 -1.16 -0.17
N CYS A 181 22.27 -1.67 -0.44
CA CYS A 181 21.05 -1.28 0.25
C CYS A 181 20.73 -2.15 1.48
N GLU A 182 21.16 -3.41 1.49
CA GLU A 182 20.71 -4.40 2.48
C GLU A 182 20.95 -3.98 3.94
N PRO A 183 22.11 -3.41 4.31
CA PRO A 183 22.40 -3.05 5.70
C PRO A 183 21.49 -1.98 6.29
N TYR A 184 20.74 -1.25 5.46
CA TYR A 184 19.85 -0.17 5.90
C TYR A 184 18.38 -0.56 5.96
N VAL A 185 18.03 -1.73 5.39
CA VAL A 185 16.64 -2.17 5.22
C VAL A 185 15.93 -2.27 6.56
N GLU A 186 16.56 -2.86 7.57
CA GLU A 186 15.90 -3.11 8.86
C GLU A 186 15.53 -1.80 9.57
N ALA A 187 16.45 -0.84 9.64
CA ALA A 187 16.20 0.48 10.22
C ALA A 187 15.09 1.22 9.47
N LEU A 188 15.14 1.18 8.13
CA LEU A 188 14.14 1.82 7.28
C LEU A 188 12.74 1.19 7.44
N LEU A 189 12.64 -0.13 7.60
CA LEU A 189 11.35 -0.78 7.88
C LEU A 189 10.78 -0.35 9.25
N ARG A 190 11.64 -0.06 10.23
CA ARG A 190 11.25 0.45 11.55
C ARG A 190 10.87 1.92 11.59
N GLY A 191 11.09 2.70 10.52
CA GLY A 191 10.83 4.15 10.56
C GLY A 191 12.05 5.03 10.59
N ASP A 192 13.23 4.46 10.74
CA ASP A 192 14.44 5.23 10.95
C ASP A 192 15.16 5.50 9.62
N ALA A 193 14.99 6.72 9.11
CA ALA A 193 15.68 7.22 7.93
C ALA A 193 16.89 8.10 8.26
N ALA A 194 17.16 8.40 9.54
CA ALA A 194 18.14 9.42 9.94
C ALA A 194 19.57 9.05 9.54
N HIS A 195 19.88 7.75 9.45
CA HIS A 195 21.18 7.28 8.96
C HIS A 195 21.33 7.47 7.45
N ILE A 196 20.28 7.18 6.68
CA ILE A 196 20.27 7.40 5.23
C ILE A 196 20.34 8.88 4.89
N ASP A 197 19.58 9.73 5.59
CA ASP A 197 19.60 11.18 5.38
C ASP A 197 21.01 11.75 5.57
N ARG A 198 21.72 11.30 6.62
CA ARG A 198 23.13 11.64 6.86
C ARG A 198 24.05 11.15 5.74
N ILE A 199 23.89 9.91 5.27
CA ILE A 199 24.65 9.40 4.12
C ILE A 199 24.42 10.27 2.89
N CYS A 200 23.17 10.64 2.61
CA CYS A 200 22.81 11.44 1.44
C CYS A 200 23.40 12.85 1.51
N GLU A 201 23.34 13.50 2.68
CA GLU A 201 23.95 14.81 2.91
C GLU A 201 25.47 14.76 2.75
N GLN A 202 26.13 13.84 3.45
CA GLN A 202 27.60 13.78 3.52
C GLN A 202 28.24 13.30 2.22
N LEU A 203 27.63 12.33 1.52
CA LEU A 203 28.17 11.81 0.26
C LEU A 203 27.59 12.51 -0.98
N GLY A 204 26.69 13.48 -0.79
CA GLY A 204 26.06 14.22 -1.89
C GLY A 204 25.18 13.35 -2.79
N VAL A 205 24.52 12.34 -2.23
CA VAL A 205 23.60 11.45 -2.97
C VAL A 205 22.35 12.25 -3.36
N GLY A 206 22.10 12.37 -4.66
CA GLY A 206 20.93 13.10 -5.15
C GLY A 206 19.64 12.31 -4.96
N LYS A 207 18.51 13.02 -4.85
CA LYS A 207 17.17 12.39 -4.72
C LYS A 207 16.82 11.43 -5.86
N ALA A 208 17.36 11.68 -7.06
CA ALA A 208 17.17 10.84 -8.23
C ALA A 208 18.21 9.70 -8.37
N SER A 209 19.06 9.48 -7.36
CA SER A 209 20.09 8.43 -7.41
C SER A 209 19.46 7.04 -7.51
N TRP A 210 20.12 6.15 -8.26
CA TRP A 210 19.78 4.73 -8.30
C TRP A 210 19.73 4.12 -6.90
N PHE A 211 20.55 4.60 -5.95
CA PHE A 211 20.62 4.07 -4.59
C PHE A 211 19.32 4.29 -3.81
N LEU A 212 18.78 5.51 -3.82
CA LEU A 212 17.52 5.81 -3.14
C LEU A 212 16.35 5.07 -3.78
N ARG A 213 16.37 4.93 -5.11
CA ARG A 213 15.39 4.12 -5.83
C ARG A 213 15.49 2.65 -5.41
N GLU A 214 16.68 2.05 -5.41
CA GLU A 214 16.87 0.66 -5.01
C GLU A 214 16.57 0.40 -3.53
N LEU A 215 16.78 1.38 -2.64
CA LEU A 215 16.41 1.26 -1.23
C LEU A 215 14.91 0.99 -1.04
N ILE A 216 14.06 1.52 -1.91
CA ILE A 216 12.62 1.24 -1.87
C ILE A 216 12.36 -0.24 -2.16
N LEU A 217 12.91 -0.78 -3.25
CA LEU A 217 12.76 -2.20 -3.57
C LEU A 217 13.45 -3.11 -2.56
N ALA A 218 14.59 -2.69 -2.00
CA ALA A 218 15.29 -3.44 -0.96
C ALA A 218 14.44 -3.54 0.32
N GLN A 219 13.73 -2.47 0.71
CA GLN A 219 12.76 -2.51 1.81
C GLN A 219 11.64 -3.52 1.54
N VAL A 220 11.05 -3.50 0.33
CA VAL A 220 10.01 -4.48 -0.03
C VAL A 220 10.53 -5.90 0.06
N LYS A 221 11.68 -6.20 -0.58
CA LYS A 221 12.31 -7.52 -0.54
C LYS A 221 12.69 -7.96 0.88
N GLY A 222 13.14 -7.02 1.71
CA GLY A 222 13.45 -7.27 3.12
C GLY A 222 12.20 -7.69 3.89
N ALA A 223 11.12 -6.92 3.74
CA ALA A 223 9.86 -7.22 4.39
C ALA A 223 9.28 -8.58 3.95
N THR A 224 9.43 -8.95 2.67
CA THR A 224 8.94 -10.26 2.20
C THR A 224 9.73 -11.45 2.77
N ARG A 225 10.94 -11.25 3.29
CA ARG A 225 11.74 -12.29 3.94
C ARG A 225 11.35 -12.51 5.41
N LEU A 226 10.54 -11.64 6.00
CA LEU A 226 10.10 -11.76 7.39
C LEU A 226 9.04 -12.86 7.55
N ASP A 227 8.80 -13.24 8.81
CA ASP A 227 7.70 -14.13 9.17
C ASP A 227 6.33 -13.50 8.82
N HIS A 228 5.27 -14.31 8.82
CA HIS A 228 3.96 -13.83 8.39
C HIS A 228 3.43 -12.67 9.25
N PRO A 229 3.43 -12.74 10.59
CA PRO A 229 2.93 -11.64 11.42
C PRO A 229 3.70 -10.33 11.22
N GLN A 230 5.04 -10.38 11.16
CA GLN A 230 5.87 -9.20 10.96
C GLN A 230 5.65 -8.58 9.57
N PHE A 231 5.59 -9.43 8.53
CA PHE A 231 5.30 -8.98 7.18
C PHE A 231 3.93 -8.29 7.10
N GLN A 232 2.90 -8.90 7.68
CA GLN A 232 1.54 -8.34 7.70
C GLN A 232 1.48 -6.99 8.42
N ALA A 233 2.18 -6.85 9.55
CA ALA A 233 2.26 -5.59 10.29
C ALA A 233 2.88 -4.44 9.48
N LEU A 234 3.76 -4.75 8.52
CA LEU A 234 4.42 -3.77 7.66
C LEU A 234 3.60 -3.38 6.42
N LEU A 235 2.54 -4.10 6.07
CA LEU A 235 1.76 -3.87 4.84
C LEU A 235 1.29 -2.41 4.67
N PRO A 236 0.74 -1.71 5.68
CA PRO A 236 0.31 -0.32 5.52
C PRO A 236 1.47 0.59 5.09
N ARG A 237 2.64 0.39 5.69
CA ARG A 237 3.86 1.15 5.38
C ARG A 237 4.38 0.84 3.98
N LEU A 238 4.42 -0.43 3.60
CA LEU A 238 4.85 -0.84 2.26
C LEU A 238 3.93 -0.26 1.18
N LEU A 239 2.61 -0.30 1.40
CA LEU A 239 1.64 0.28 0.49
C LEU A 239 1.83 1.79 0.34
N GLN A 240 2.04 2.52 1.44
CA GLN A 240 2.34 3.95 1.40
C GLN A 240 3.65 4.24 0.65
N LEU A 241 4.69 3.45 0.90
CA LEU A 241 5.99 3.56 0.23
C LEU A 241 5.84 3.38 -1.29
N LEU A 242 5.08 2.37 -1.73
CA LEU A 242 4.84 2.11 -3.16
C LEU A 242 3.93 3.16 -3.81
N ALA A 243 2.91 3.64 -3.10
CA ALA A 243 2.03 4.70 -3.58
C ALA A 243 2.81 6.00 -3.87
N ALA A 244 3.82 6.31 -3.06
CA ALA A 244 4.68 7.49 -3.25
C ALA A 244 5.72 7.33 -4.38
N ASN A 245 5.90 6.11 -4.93
CA ASN A 245 7.00 5.80 -5.85
C ASN A 245 6.51 5.06 -7.10
N GLU A 246 5.85 5.78 -8.01
CA GLU A 246 5.19 5.21 -9.20
C GLU A 246 6.10 4.33 -10.07
N VAL A 247 7.37 4.71 -10.23
CA VAL A 247 8.34 3.98 -11.06
C VAL A 247 8.58 2.55 -10.56
N LEU A 248 8.56 2.35 -9.24
CA LEU A 248 8.83 1.05 -8.62
C LEU A 248 7.59 0.36 -8.09
N ARG A 249 6.46 1.07 -8.07
CA ARG A 249 5.19 0.64 -7.51
C ARG A 249 4.80 -0.74 -8.00
N ASP A 250 4.81 -0.95 -9.31
CA ASP A 250 4.31 -2.19 -9.88
C ASP A 250 5.19 -3.38 -9.51
N ARG A 251 6.51 -3.22 -9.66
CA ARG A 251 7.50 -4.24 -9.30
C ARG A 251 7.49 -4.56 -7.80
N GLY A 252 7.29 -3.58 -6.94
CA GLY A 252 7.14 -3.78 -5.51
C GLY A 252 5.82 -4.45 -5.13
N MET A 253 4.71 -4.04 -5.75
CA MET A 253 3.38 -4.60 -5.45
C MET A 253 3.28 -6.07 -5.84
N ILE A 254 3.92 -6.49 -6.94
CA ILE A 254 4.06 -7.90 -7.32
C ILE A 254 4.67 -8.71 -6.16
N LEU A 255 5.82 -8.28 -5.65
CA LEU A 255 6.52 -8.97 -4.55
C LEU A 255 5.66 -9.07 -3.28
N VAL A 256 4.92 -8.00 -2.96
CA VAL A 256 4.05 -7.97 -1.77
C VAL A 256 2.87 -8.93 -1.93
N LEU A 257 2.20 -8.94 -3.09
CA LEU A 257 1.06 -9.83 -3.34
C LEU A 257 1.47 -11.30 -3.36
N ASP A 258 2.55 -11.62 -4.07
CA ASP A 258 3.08 -12.98 -4.15
C ASP A 258 3.49 -13.50 -2.77
N ARG A 259 4.08 -12.63 -1.93
CA ARG A 259 4.40 -12.99 -0.55
C ARG A 259 3.15 -13.19 0.30
N TYR A 260 2.14 -12.32 0.16
CA TYR A 260 0.91 -12.41 0.94
C TYR A 260 0.11 -13.67 0.61
N ALA A 261 0.11 -14.11 -0.65
CA ALA A 261 -0.53 -15.37 -1.06
C ALA A 261 0.01 -16.61 -0.33
N GLN A 262 1.22 -16.54 0.23
CA GLN A 262 1.84 -17.60 1.02
C GLN A 262 1.48 -17.54 2.52
N VAL A 263 0.73 -16.54 2.98
CA VAL A 263 0.31 -16.43 4.38
C VAL A 263 -0.82 -17.44 4.64
N PRO A 264 -0.74 -18.32 5.65
CA PRO A 264 -1.81 -19.27 5.94
C PRO A 264 -3.15 -18.57 6.21
N GLY A 265 -4.22 -19.09 5.61
CA GLY A 265 -5.58 -18.55 5.80
C GLY A 265 -5.72 -17.11 5.31
N THR A 266 -5.24 -16.82 4.09
CA THR A 266 -5.18 -15.49 3.44
C THR A 266 -6.49 -14.70 3.52
N ALA A 267 -6.71 -14.07 4.67
CA ALA A 267 -7.85 -13.20 4.89
C ALA A 267 -7.78 -12.00 3.95
N LEU A 268 -8.96 -11.47 3.60
CA LEU A 268 -9.10 -10.24 2.84
C LEU A 268 -8.26 -9.12 3.48
N HIS A 269 -7.25 -8.64 2.75
CA HIS A 269 -6.55 -7.42 3.09
C HIS A 269 -7.02 -6.28 2.19
N GLN A 270 -7.95 -5.45 2.70
CA GLN A 270 -8.58 -4.36 1.95
C GLN A 270 -7.55 -3.45 1.26
N GLY A 271 -6.48 -3.06 1.98
CA GLY A 271 -5.43 -2.23 1.39
C GLY A 271 -4.71 -2.88 0.21
N LEU A 272 -4.53 -4.21 0.20
CA LEU A 272 -3.83 -4.88 -0.92
C LEU A 272 -4.74 -4.97 -2.13
N ARG A 273 -6.00 -5.36 -1.91
CA ARG A 273 -7.04 -5.39 -2.94
C ARG A 273 -7.22 -4.00 -3.56
N ASP A 274 -7.46 -2.98 -2.74
CA ASP A 274 -7.84 -1.66 -3.22
C ASP A 274 -6.70 -1.00 -4.00
N HIS A 275 -5.46 -1.09 -3.51
CA HIS A 275 -4.30 -0.52 -4.23
C HIS A 275 -4.01 -1.28 -5.52
N SER A 276 -3.98 -2.61 -5.50
CA SER A 276 -3.71 -3.39 -6.73
C SER A 276 -4.76 -3.13 -7.81
N VAL A 277 -6.04 -3.10 -7.44
CA VAL A 277 -7.13 -2.84 -8.38
C VAL A 277 -7.15 -1.38 -8.84
N ALA A 278 -6.82 -0.42 -7.98
CA ALA A 278 -6.70 0.97 -8.39
C ALA A 278 -5.56 1.19 -9.39
N TRP A 279 -4.43 0.49 -9.24
CA TRP A 279 -3.26 0.65 -10.11
C TRP A 279 -3.36 -0.18 -11.38
N TRP A 280 -3.87 -1.41 -11.31
CA TRP A 280 -3.84 -2.35 -12.42
C TRP A 280 -5.21 -2.66 -13.02
N GLY A 281 -6.29 -2.26 -12.36
CA GLY A 281 -7.66 -2.63 -12.73
C GLY A 281 -8.02 -4.04 -12.27
N ASN A 282 -9.25 -4.47 -12.59
CA ASN A 282 -9.75 -5.79 -12.22
C ASN A 282 -8.87 -6.91 -12.85
N PRO A 283 -8.36 -7.87 -12.05
CA PRO A 283 -7.51 -8.96 -12.51
C PRO A 283 -8.16 -9.94 -13.49
N TRP A 284 -9.48 -10.00 -13.64
CA TRP A 284 -10.11 -10.89 -14.63
C TRP A 284 -10.27 -10.29 -16.01
N LEU A 285 -10.26 -8.96 -16.13
CA LEU A 285 -10.53 -8.34 -17.41
C LEU A 285 -9.34 -8.60 -18.35
N PRO A 286 -9.59 -9.12 -19.57
CA PRO A 286 -8.53 -9.35 -20.55
C PRO A 286 -7.71 -8.09 -20.83
N SER A 287 -8.35 -6.90 -20.79
CA SER A 287 -7.71 -5.60 -20.97
C SER A 287 -6.60 -5.30 -19.96
N ASN A 288 -6.61 -5.96 -18.79
CA ASN A 288 -5.65 -5.75 -17.72
C ASN A 288 -4.58 -6.85 -17.63
N GLN A 289 -4.60 -7.84 -18.54
CA GLN A 289 -3.74 -9.03 -18.47
C GLN A 289 -2.25 -8.68 -18.39
N THR A 290 -1.78 -7.69 -19.17
CA THR A 290 -0.38 -7.26 -19.17
C THR A 290 0.06 -6.69 -17.82
N ARG A 291 -0.81 -5.93 -17.14
CA ARG A 291 -0.49 -5.31 -15.84
C ARG A 291 -0.39 -6.34 -14.72
N TRP A 292 -1.20 -7.39 -14.80
CA TRP A 292 -1.18 -8.52 -13.88
C TRP A 292 -0.18 -9.62 -14.27
N GLY A 293 0.50 -9.49 -15.42
CA GLY A 293 1.32 -10.55 -16.00
C GLY A 293 2.56 -10.94 -15.18
N GLY A 294 3.01 -10.07 -14.27
CA GLY A 294 4.12 -10.35 -13.36
C GLY A 294 3.72 -10.99 -12.03
N VAL A 295 2.43 -11.08 -11.72
CA VAL A 295 1.91 -11.60 -10.44
C VAL A 295 1.73 -13.12 -10.53
N ALA A 296 2.07 -13.86 -9.48
CA ALA A 296 1.86 -15.30 -9.42
C ALA A 296 0.35 -15.65 -9.58
N PRO A 297 0.00 -16.77 -10.25
CA PRO A 297 -1.40 -17.16 -10.46
C PRO A 297 -2.23 -17.24 -9.17
N GLU A 298 -1.62 -17.71 -8.08
CA GLU A 298 -2.25 -17.85 -6.77
C GLU A 298 -2.58 -16.47 -6.19
N ALA A 299 -1.65 -15.54 -6.26
CA ALA A 299 -1.83 -14.17 -5.78
C ALA A 299 -2.87 -13.39 -6.60
N ARG A 300 -2.87 -13.58 -7.93
CA ARG A 300 -3.89 -13.01 -8.82
C ARG A 300 -5.27 -13.56 -8.50
N THR A 301 -5.38 -14.88 -8.30
CA THR A 301 -6.64 -15.56 -7.93
C THR A 301 -7.15 -15.10 -6.58
N MET A 302 -6.26 -14.92 -5.59
CA MET A 302 -6.60 -14.39 -4.28
C MET A 302 -7.23 -12.99 -4.36
N VAL A 303 -6.61 -12.05 -5.09
CA VAL A 303 -7.17 -10.68 -5.25
C VAL A 303 -8.49 -10.71 -6.02
N ALA A 304 -8.58 -11.57 -7.02
CA ALA A 304 -9.81 -11.85 -7.73
C ALA A 304 -10.93 -12.30 -6.77
N ASP A 305 -10.71 -13.33 -5.97
CA ASP A 305 -11.73 -13.87 -5.07
C ASP A 305 -12.19 -12.82 -4.03
N TRP A 306 -11.27 -11.97 -3.56
CA TRP A 306 -11.61 -10.81 -2.73
C TRP A 306 -12.54 -9.81 -3.41
N LEU A 307 -12.39 -9.59 -4.72
CA LEU A 307 -13.31 -8.78 -5.50
C LEU A 307 -14.65 -9.47 -5.73
N LYS A 308 -14.69 -10.78 -6.00
CA LYS A 308 -15.97 -11.53 -6.11
C LYS A 308 -16.78 -11.34 -4.84
N LEU A 309 -16.11 -11.52 -3.69
CA LEU A 309 -16.73 -11.36 -2.38
C LEU A 309 -17.33 -9.96 -2.20
N GLU A 310 -16.55 -8.93 -2.51
CA GLU A 310 -17.01 -7.55 -2.44
C GLU A 310 -18.17 -7.26 -3.39
N PHE A 311 -18.13 -7.80 -4.61
CA PHE A 311 -19.22 -7.62 -5.57
C PHE A 311 -20.51 -8.30 -5.13
N ILE A 312 -20.43 -9.53 -4.61
CA ILE A 312 -21.58 -10.23 -4.02
C ILE A 312 -22.16 -9.40 -2.87
N GLU A 313 -21.33 -8.97 -1.93
CA GLU A 313 -21.77 -8.13 -0.81
C GLU A 313 -22.42 -6.84 -1.30
N THR A 314 -21.82 -6.17 -2.28
CA THR A 314 -22.33 -4.90 -2.77
C THR A 314 -23.63 -5.07 -3.55
N PHE A 315 -23.77 -6.13 -4.35
CA PHE A 315 -25.00 -6.44 -5.07
C PHE A 315 -26.17 -6.63 -4.09
N PHE A 316 -26.02 -7.48 -3.08
CA PHE A 316 -27.12 -7.75 -2.15
C PHE A 316 -27.39 -6.61 -1.17
N THR A 317 -26.39 -5.80 -0.81
CA THR A 317 -26.60 -4.69 0.13
C THR A 317 -27.06 -3.39 -0.53
N LYS A 318 -26.74 -3.16 -1.81
CA LYS A 318 -27.04 -1.90 -2.52
C LYS A 318 -28.04 -2.03 -3.66
N LEU A 319 -28.13 -3.20 -4.30
CA LEU A 319 -28.98 -3.40 -5.48
C LEU A 319 -30.21 -4.28 -5.21
N ALA A 320 -30.13 -5.22 -4.27
CA ALA A 320 -31.26 -6.08 -3.92
C ALA A 320 -32.32 -5.32 -3.10
N GLU A 321 -33.59 -5.61 -3.40
CA GLU A 321 -34.74 -5.05 -2.67
C GLU A 321 -34.73 -5.47 -1.19
N ASP A 322 -34.17 -6.66 -0.90
CA ASP A 322 -33.98 -7.16 0.46
C ASP A 322 -32.92 -6.39 1.26
N GLY A 323 -31.99 -5.72 0.56
CA GLY A 323 -30.92 -4.93 1.14
C GLY A 323 -30.26 -5.58 2.36
N LEU A 324 -30.35 -4.88 3.51
CA LEU A 324 -29.84 -5.34 4.82
C LEU A 324 -30.86 -6.15 5.64
N GLY A 325 -32.08 -6.37 5.12
CA GLY A 325 -33.19 -7.00 5.83
C GLY A 325 -33.11 -8.53 5.89
N ASP A 326 -32.64 -9.17 4.83
CA ASP A 326 -32.38 -10.63 4.78
C ASP A 326 -31.02 -10.94 4.14
N PRO A 327 -29.98 -11.26 4.92
CA PRO A 327 -28.66 -11.57 4.39
C PRO A 327 -28.52 -13.02 3.90
N ARG A 328 -29.56 -13.86 3.94
CA ARG A 328 -29.48 -15.30 3.62
C ARG A 328 -28.93 -15.54 2.21
N ARG A 329 -29.49 -14.86 1.19
CA ARG A 329 -29.02 -14.99 -0.21
C ARG A 329 -27.56 -14.58 -0.37
N MET A 330 -27.17 -13.45 0.22
CA MET A 330 -25.78 -13.00 0.22
C MET A 330 -24.86 -14.04 0.88
N ASN A 331 -25.19 -14.48 2.10
CA ASN A 331 -24.38 -15.43 2.87
C ASN A 331 -24.25 -16.77 2.14
N PHE A 332 -25.30 -17.23 1.48
CA PHE A 332 -25.26 -18.42 0.65
C PHE A 332 -24.21 -18.27 -0.47
N TRP A 333 -24.31 -17.22 -1.29
CA TRP A 333 -23.43 -17.01 -2.45
C TRP A 333 -21.98 -16.71 -2.07
N LYS A 334 -21.72 -16.07 -0.91
CA LYS A 334 -20.36 -15.88 -0.40
C LYS A 334 -19.59 -17.20 -0.25
N ARG A 335 -20.27 -18.32 0.02
CA ARG A 335 -19.64 -19.65 0.10
C ARG A 335 -19.16 -20.17 -1.26
N TYR A 336 -19.73 -19.69 -2.37
CA TYR A 336 -19.44 -20.17 -3.72
C TYR A 336 -18.44 -19.30 -4.49
N VAL A 337 -17.81 -18.32 -3.84
CA VAL A 337 -16.84 -17.39 -4.48
C VAL A 337 -15.78 -18.11 -5.33
N LYS A 338 -15.16 -19.19 -4.81
CA LYS A 338 -14.12 -19.93 -5.54
C LYS A 338 -14.66 -20.79 -6.69
N SER A 339 -15.97 -20.99 -6.77
CA SER A 339 -16.65 -21.75 -7.83
C SER A 339 -17.19 -20.88 -8.96
N ILE A 340 -17.10 -19.55 -8.81
CA ILE A 340 -17.54 -18.60 -9.82
C ILE A 340 -16.35 -18.27 -10.73
N ASP A 341 -16.48 -18.58 -12.00
CA ASP A 341 -15.46 -18.34 -13.03
C ASP A 341 -15.59 -16.95 -13.64
N HIS A 342 -16.82 -16.49 -13.84
CA HIS A 342 -17.13 -15.20 -14.47
C HIS A 342 -18.34 -14.52 -13.82
N ILE A 343 -18.36 -13.19 -13.86
CA ILE A 343 -19.40 -12.35 -13.26
C ILE A 343 -19.78 -11.22 -14.22
N GLU A 344 -21.08 -11.01 -14.41
CA GLU A 344 -21.64 -9.81 -15.03
C GLU A 344 -22.81 -9.25 -14.20
N PHE A 345 -23.01 -7.94 -14.27
CA PHE A 345 -24.07 -7.20 -13.59
C PHE A 345 -25.00 -6.55 -14.61
N ALA A 346 -26.20 -7.10 -14.75
CA ALA A 346 -27.25 -6.50 -15.56
C ALA A 346 -27.93 -5.40 -14.74
N LEU A 347 -27.57 -4.15 -15.00
CA LEU A 347 -28.07 -3.01 -14.23
C LEU A 347 -29.30 -2.38 -14.88
N GLY A 348 -30.39 -2.26 -14.10
CA GLY A 348 -31.60 -1.54 -14.48
C GLY A 348 -31.38 -0.04 -14.64
N SER A 349 -32.36 0.63 -15.22
CA SER A 349 -32.29 2.08 -15.53
C SER A 349 -31.95 2.95 -14.31
N PHE A 350 -32.50 2.64 -13.12
CA PHE A 350 -32.21 3.37 -11.89
C PHE A 350 -30.74 3.23 -11.47
N ALA A 351 -30.24 2.00 -11.30
CA ALA A 351 -28.88 1.74 -10.84
C ALA A 351 -27.82 2.27 -11.84
N ARG A 352 -28.15 2.25 -13.13
CA ARG A 352 -27.27 2.76 -14.20
C ARG A 352 -27.17 4.28 -14.22
N ASN A 353 -28.30 4.97 -14.03
CA ASN A 353 -28.39 6.43 -14.18
C ASN A 353 -28.32 7.20 -12.86
N SER A 354 -28.42 6.53 -11.71
CA SER A 354 -28.36 7.17 -10.39
C SER A 354 -27.05 7.95 -10.21
N ARG A 355 -27.17 9.20 -9.78
CA ARG A 355 -26.05 10.10 -9.46
C ARG A 355 -25.64 10.04 -8.00
N GLU A 356 -26.27 9.17 -7.21
CA GLU A 356 -25.91 8.98 -5.82
C GLU A 356 -24.46 8.49 -5.71
N PRO A 357 -23.67 9.00 -4.74
CA PRO A 357 -22.26 8.67 -4.60
C PRO A 357 -22.00 7.15 -4.55
N ASP A 358 -22.84 6.40 -3.85
CA ASP A 358 -22.75 4.95 -3.71
C ASP A 358 -22.91 4.23 -5.06
N PHE A 359 -23.89 4.62 -5.87
CA PHE A 359 -24.12 4.03 -7.20
C PHE A 359 -23.02 4.43 -8.19
N VAL A 360 -22.49 5.65 -8.10
CA VAL A 360 -21.35 6.08 -8.91
C VAL A 360 -20.10 5.26 -8.56
N ALA A 361 -19.82 5.09 -7.27
CA ALA A 361 -18.70 4.27 -6.79
C ALA A 361 -18.86 2.80 -7.20
N LEU A 362 -20.09 2.27 -7.11
CA LEU A 362 -20.41 0.91 -7.52
C LEU A 362 -20.14 0.68 -9.01
N ARG A 363 -20.68 1.53 -9.89
CA ARG A 363 -20.45 1.42 -11.34
C ARG A 363 -18.98 1.56 -11.70
N LYS A 364 -18.24 2.42 -11.00
CA LYS A 364 -16.78 2.54 -11.19
C LYS A 364 -16.05 1.24 -10.85
N LYS A 365 -16.44 0.55 -9.76
CA LYS A 365 -15.85 -0.72 -9.36
C LYS A 365 -16.22 -1.88 -10.29
N MET A 366 -17.46 -1.89 -10.79
CA MET A 366 -17.96 -2.90 -11.73
C MET A 366 -17.64 -2.59 -13.19
N ALA A 367 -16.81 -1.57 -13.48
CA ALA A 367 -16.48 -1.18 -14.83
C ALA A 367 -15.90 -2.36 -15.62
N GLY A 368 -16.44 -2.60 -16.82
CA GLY A 368 -16.10 -3.75 -17.66
C GLY A 368 -16.86 -5.04 -17.33
N LEU A 369 -17.72 -5.05 -16.29
CA LEU A 369 -18.58 -6.18 -15.91
C LEU A 369 -20.07 -5.84 -15.96
N VAL A 370 -20.43 -4.63 -16.39
CA VAL A 370 -21.83 -4.16 -16.42
C VAL A 370 -22.42 -4.36 -17.81
N CYS A 371 -23.61 -4.93 -17.86
CA CYS A 371 -24.47 -4.96 -19.04
C CYS A 371 -25.79 -4.22 -18.79
N GLU A 372 -26.47 -3.84 -19.87
CA GLU A 372 -27.71 -3.09 -19.81
C GLU A 372 -28.90 -4.03 -19.56
N LEU A 373 -29.70 -3.72 -18.53
CA LEU A 373 -31.01 -4.33 -18.30
C LEU A 373 -32.14 -3.33 -18.57
N ASP A 374 -32.94 -3.62 -19.58
CA ASP A 374 -34.21 -2.95 -19.86
C ASP A 374 -35.32 -3.58 -19.02
N ALA A 375 -35.44 -3.07 -17.79
CA ALA A 375 -36.43 -3.47 -16.82
C ALA A 375 -36.98 -2.25 -16.09
N SER A 376 -38.27 -2.31 -15.73
CA SER A 376 -38.90 -1.31 -14.88
C SER A 376 -38.47 -1.47 -13.41
N GLY A 377 -38.50 -0.35 -12.67
CA GLY A 377 -38.22 -0.33 -11.23
C GLY A 377 -36.74 -0.47 -10.86
N ALA A 378 -36.48 -1.06 -9.69
CA ALA A 378 -35.15 -1.26 -9.11
C ALA A 378 -34.55 -2.63 -9.46
N ASN A 379 -35.05 -3.28 -10.51
CA ASN A 379 -34.59 -4.62 -10.90
C ASN A 379 -33.18 -4.57 -11.48
N ASN A 380 -32.34 -5.47 -10.99
CA ASN A 380 -31.01 -5.77 -11.48
C ASN A 380 -30.84 -7.29 -11.50
N ALA A 381 -29.85 -7.80 -12.24
CA ALA A 381 -29.47 -9.19 -12.20
C ALA A 381 -27.97 -9.35 -11.99
N PHE A 382 -27.61 -10.42 -11.27
CA PHE A 382 -26.26 -10.88 -11.06
C PHE A 382 -26.11 -12.19 -11.83
N ILE A 383 -25.28 -12.15 -12.87
CA ILE A 383 -25.02 -13.28 -13.76
C ILE A 383 -23.67 -13.86 -13.35
N MET A 384 -23.65 -15.16 -13.05
CA MET A 384 -22.47 -15.90 -12.61
C MET A 384 -22.26 -17.10 -13.52
N THR A 385 -21.07 -17.25 -14.10
CA THR A 385 -20.68 -18.52 -14.72
C THR A 385 -19.98 -19.36 -13.67
N MET A 386 -20.46 -20.59 -13.45
CA MET A 386 -19.93 -21.56 -12.50
C MET A 386 -19.82 -22.92 -13.20
N GLY A 387 -18.63 -23.25 -13.71
CA GLY A 387 -18.40 -24.46 -14.50
C GLY A 387 -19.32 -24.50 -15.73
N SER A 388 -20.18 -25.52 -15.80
CA SER A 388 -21.12 -25.71 -16.91
C SER A 388 -22.44 -24.93 -16.75
N VAL A 389 -22.58 -24.06 -15.75
CA VAL A 389 -23.83 -23.34 -15.47
C VAL A 389 -23.63 -21.84 -15.58
N VAL A 390 -24.44 -21.17 -16.41
CA VAL A 390 -24.66 -19.72 -16.35
C VAL A 390 -25.86 -19.46 -15.46
N ALA A 391 -25.60 -18.97 -14.26
CA ALA A 391 -26.57 -18.71 -13.22
C ALA A 391 -27.02 -17.24 -13.23
N VAL A 392 -28.31 -16.99 -13.03
CA VAL A 392 -28.89 -15.66 -12.97
C VAL A 392 -29.70 -15.50 -11.69
N GLU A 393 -29.22 -14.59 -10.85
CA GLU A 393 -29.84 -14.17 -9.60
C GLU A 393 -30.42 -12.75 -9.77
N PHE A 394 -31.60 -12.49 -9.22
CA PHE A 394 -32.27 -11.20 -9.39
C PHE A 394 -32.31 -10.41 -8.09
N SER A 395 -32.21 -9.09 -8.22
CA SER A 395 -32.21 -8.18 -7.09
C SER A 395 -33.61 -8.05 -6.43
N GLY A 396 -34.69 -8.18 -7.22
CA GLY A 396 -36.06 -8.04 -6.75
C GLY A 396 -36.63 -9.28 -6.06
N LEU A 397 -37.55 -9.06 -5.12
CA LEU A 397 -38.23 -10.10 -4.34
C LEU A 397 -39.11 -11.01 -5.21
N GLY A 398 -39.23 -12.29 -4.81
CA GLY A 398 -40.12 -13.27 -5.45
C GLY A 398 -39.63 -13.80 -6.80
N ASN A 399 -38.44 -13.41 -7.25
CA ASN A 399 -37.79 -14.00 -8.41
C ASN A 399 -37.13 -15.35 -8.05
N ALA A 400 -37.25 -16.31 -8.97
CA ALA A 400 -36.50 -17.56 -8.89
C ALA A 400 -35.05 -17.33 -9.37
N PHE A 401 -34.14 -18.15 -8.87
CA PHE A 401 -32.83 -18.38 -9.46
C PHE A 401 -32.96 -19.20 -10.74
N TYR A 402 -32.27 -18.80 -11.81
CA TYR A 402 -32.27 -19.52 -13.10
C TYR A 402 -30.86 -19.98 -13.44
N GLY A 403 -30.72 -21.20 -13.94
CA GLY A 403 -29.47 -21.73 -14.47
C GLY A 403 -29.64 -22.18 -15.91
N TYR A 404 -28.63 -21.87 -16.74
CA TYR A 404 -28.54 -22.19 -18.15
C TYR A 404 -27.28 -23.02 -18.41
N ASP A 405 -27.31 -23.86 -19.43
CA ASP A 405 -26.13 -24.63 -19.82
C ASP A 405 -25.10 -23.72 -20.48
N ALA A 406 -23.91 -23.60 -19.87
CA ALA A 406 -22.82 -22.79 -20.39
C ALA A 406 -22.14 -23.43 -21.62
N SER A 407 -22.29 -24.74 -21.81
CA SER A 407 -21.74 -25.45 -22.97
C SER A 407 -22.62 -25.32 -24.21
N GLY A 408 -23.89 -24.99 -24.02
CA GLY A 408 -24.85 -24.67 -25.07
C GLY A 408 -24.93 -23.18 -25.37
N SER A 409 -25.83 -22.82 -26.29
CA SER A 409 -26.18 -21.41 -26.51
C SER A 409 -27.15 -20.94 -25.41
N VAL A 410 -26.71 -20.02 -24.56
CA VAL A 410 -27.60 -19.33 -23.63
C VAL A 410 -28.61 -18.48 -24.41
N PRO A 411 -29.87 -18.33 -23.95
CA PRO A 411 -30.93 -17.69 -24.74
C PRO A 411 -30.86 -16.15 -24.73
N PHE A 412 -29.74 -15.56 -24.30
CA PHE A 412 -29.50 -14.13 -24.23
C PHE A 412 -28.03 -13.79 -24.52
N ASP A 413 -27.80 -12.56 -24.97
CA ASP A 413 -26.52 -11.95 -25.30
C ASP A 413 -26.34 -10.71 -24.42
N THR A 414 -25.31 -10.74 -23.56
CA THR A 414 -25.00 -9.67 -22.60
C THR A 414 -24.40 -8.42 -23.25
N THR A 415 -24.02 -8.50 -24.53
CA THR A 415 -23.62 -7.32 -25.32
C THR A 415 -24.81 -6.49 -25.79
N GLN A 416 -26.02 -7.03 -25.69
CA GLN A 416 -27.27 -6.37 -26.05
C GLN A 416 -28.11 -6.05 -24.80
N PRO A 417 -29.02 -5.07 -24.85
CA PRO A 417 -29.97 -4.81 -23.77
C PRO A 417 -30.76 -6.07 -23.38
N LEU A 418 -30.59 -6.50 -22.13
CA LEU A 418 -31.26 -7.66 -21.53
C LEU A 418 -32.67 -7.28 -21.08
N ARG A 419 -33.56 -8.27 -20.99
CA ARG A 419 -34.97 -8.07 -20.55
C ARG A 419 -35.38 -9.08 -19.49
N LEU A 420 -36.53 -8.84 -18.85
CA LEU A 420 -37.10 -9.72 -17.81
C LEU A 420 -38.43 -10.37 -18.20
N GLU A 421 -38.94 -10.11 -19.40
CA GLU A 421 -40.17 -10.73 -19.90
C GLU A 421 -39.99 -12.23 -20.08
N VAL A 422 -40.87 -13.05 -19.52
CA VAL A 422 -40.71 -14.50 -19.57
C VAL A 422 -40.82 -15.01 -21.01
N ASN A 423 -39.79 -15.70 -21.49
CA ASN A 423 -39.60 -16.13 -22.88
C ASN A 423 -39.53 -14.97 -23.90
N GLY A 424 -39.30 -13.74 -23.44
CA GLY A 424 -39.09 -12.59 -24.31
C GLY A 424 -37.76 -12.68 -25.07
N ARG A 425 -37.60 -11.85 -26.09
CA ARG A 425 -36.33 -11.73 -26.83
C ARG A 425 -35.24 -11.17 -25.90
N ASN A 426 -34.07 -11.80 -25.91
CA ASN A 426 -32.92 -11.44 -25.08
C ASN A 426 -33.25 -11.36 -23.57
N SER A 427 -34.08 -12.29 -23.10
CA SER A 427 -34.58 -12.29 -21.73
C SER A 427 -33.71 -13.14 -20.81
N LEU A 428 -33.57 -12.69 -19.57
CA LEU A 428 -32.97 -13.48 -18.49
C LEU A 428 -33.94 -14.49 -17.88
N LYS A 429 -35.20 -14.56 -18.35
CA LYS A 429 -36.22 -15.49 -17.82
C LYS A 429 -36.79 -16.36 -18.94
N HIS A 430 -36.48 -17.65 -18.92
CA HIS A 430 -37.04 -18.62 -19.86
C HIS A 430 -37.68 -19.79 -19.12
N LYS A 431 -38.82 -20.32 -19.61
CA LYS A 431 -39.51 -21.46 -18.99
C LYS A 431 -38.92 -22.81 -19.41
N THR A 432 -38.57 -22.94 -20.69
CA THR A 432 -38.15 -24.21 -21.32
C THR A 432 -36.67 -24.25 -21.67
N GLY A 433 -36.01 -23.09 -21.73
CA GLY A 433 -34.58 -22.98 -22.05
C GLY A 433 -33.65 -22.96 -20.83
N ASN A 434 -34.18 -23.04 -19.60
CA ASN A 434 -33.36 -23.19 -18.40
C ASN A 434 -33.15 -24.67 -18.10
N ILE A 435 -31.98 -25.02 -17.56
CA ILE A 435 -31.67 -26.35 -17.03
C ILE A 435 -31.94 -26.42 -15.52
N LEU A 436 -32.09 -25.26 -14.88
CA LEU A 436 -32.31 -25.14 -13.46
C LEU A 436 -33.21 -23.93 -13.16
N ARG A 437 -34.20 -24.12 -12.30
CA ARG A 437 -35.02 -23.03 -11.77
C ARG A 437 -35.38 -23.30 -10.32
N LEU A 438 -34.84 -22.51 -9.40
CA LEU A 438 -35.02 -22.71 -7.96
C LEU A 438 -35.63 -21.48 -7.29
N ARG A 439 -36.53 -21.70 -6.32
CA ARG A 439 -37.19 -20.62 -5.58
C ARG A 439 -36.53 -20.45 -4.22
N HIS A 440 -36.37 -19.19 -3.81
CA HIS A 440 -35.92 -18.80 -2.47
C HIS A 440 -37.08 -18.91 -1.46
N GLN A 441 -37.66 -20.12 -1.31
CA GLN A 441 -38.81 -20.36 -0.45
C GLN A 441 -38.57 -21.60 0.40
N ASP A 442 -38.70 -21.43 1.72
CA ASP A 442 -38.59 -22.52 2.69
C ASP A 442 -39.80 -23.47 2.64
N GLY A 443 -39.63 -24.71 3.07
CA GLY A 443 -40.71 -25.70 3.17
C GLY A 443 -41.24 -26.23 1.83
N ILE A 444 -40.45 -26.14 0.75
CA ILE A 444 -40.82 -26.66 -0.57
C ILE A 444 -40.00 -27.89 -0.94
N HIS A 445 -40.53 -28.75 -1.81
CA HIS A 445 -39.80 -29.91 -2.35
C HIS A 445 -39.16 -30.81 -1.28
N ASN A 446 -39.79 -30.92 -0.10
CA ASN A 446 -39.31 -31.67 1.07
C ASN A 446 -38.02 -31.13 1.71
N TRP A 447 -37.73 -29.84 1.56
CA TRP A 447 -36.64 -29.15 2.24
C TRP A 447 -37.17 -28.13 3.23
N ASP A 448 -36.61 -28.13 4.44
CA ASP A 448 -36.96 -27.14 5.46
C ASP A 448 -36.41 -25.75 5.07
N ASN A 449 -35.16 -25.68 4.61
CA ASN A 449 -34.52 -24.44 4.14
C ASN A 449 -34.24 -24.50 2.64
N TRP A 450 -34.50 -23.40 1.92
CA TRP A 450 -34.20 -23.34 0.49
C TRP A 450 -32.68 -23.44 0.19
N GLU A 451 -31.81 -23.01 1.11
CA GLU A 451 -30.36 -23.08 0.94
C GLU A 451 -29.87 -24.52 0.80
N ASP A 452 -30.43 -25.44 1.59
CA ASP A 452 -30.08 -26.85 1.57
C ASP A 452 -30.49 -27.49 0.23
N MET A 453 -31.67 -27.11 -0.28
CA MET A 453 -32.13 -27.50 -1.62
C MET A 453 -31.17 -27.00 -2.72
N PHE A 454 -30.77 -25.73 -2.65
CA PHE A 454 -29.83 -25.15 -3.63
C PHE A 454 -28.49 -25.87 -3.58
N GLU A 455 -27.93 -26.05 -2.39
CA GLU A 455 -26.63 -26.70 -2.20
C GLU A 455 -26.65 -28.16 -2.71
N ALA A 456 -27.68 -28.93 -2.35
CA ALA A 456 -27.85 -30.29 -2.83
C ALA A 456 -27.97 -30.32 -4.36
N THR A 457 -28.77 -29.42 -4.95
CA THR A 457 -28.98 -29.39 -6.40
C THR A 457 -27.71 -29.02 -7.16
N LEU A 458 -27.03 -27.94 -6.74
CA LEU A 458 -25.77 -27.48 -7.34
C LEU A 458 -24.67 -28.55 -7.24
N SER A 459 -24.54 -29.19 -6.08
CA SER A 459 -23.52 -30.21 -5.87
C SER A 459 -23.82 -31.51 -6.61
N GLN A 460 -25.05 -32.02 -6.55
CA GLN A 460 -25.38 -33.35 -7.09
C GLN A 460 -25.52 -33.35 -8.61
N GLN A 461 -26.09 -32.29 -9.19
CA GLN A 461 -26.39 -32.23 -10.62
C GLN A 461 -25.26 -31.58 -11.43
N PHE A 462 -24.54 -30.64 -10.84
CA PHE A 462 -23.55 -29.83 -11.56
C PHE A 462 -22.13 -29.88 -10.98
N GLY A 463 -21.93 -30.59 -9.85
CA GLY A 463 -20.63 -30.68 -9.19
C GLY A 463 -20.14 -29.36 -8.58
N ILE A 464 -21.02 -28.35 -8.49
CA ILE A 464 -20.69 -27.02 -7.96
C ILE A 464 -20.80 -27.07 -6.43
N LYS A 465 -19.68 -26.86 -5.74
CA LYS A 465 -19.58 -27.03 -4.29
C LYS A 465 -19.14 -25.75 -3.60
N PRO A 466 -19.62 -25.47 -2.38
CA PRO A 466 -19.11 -24.33 -1.62
C PRO A 466 -17.63 -24.50 -1.28
N SER A 467 -16.94 -23.38 -1.09
CA SER A 467 -15.57 -23.31 -0.61
C SER A 467 -15.52 -23.71 0.86
N THR A 468 -14.65 -24.66 1.22
CA THR A 468 -14.59 -25.30 2.56
C THR A 468 -14.13 -24.39 3.72
N GLU A 469 -14.14 -23.07 3.58
CA GLU A 469 -13.66 -22.13 4.62
C GLU A 469 -14.78 -21.36 5.35
N ALA A 470 -16.04 -21.74 5.14
CA ALA A 470 -17.15 -21.26 5.96
C ALA A 470 -17.92 -22.44 6.55
N SER A 471 -17.32 -23.14 7.52
CA SER A 471 -18.13 -23.92 8.45
C SER A 471 -18.89 -22.96 9.36
N PRO A 472 -20.23 -23.00 9.40
CA PRO A 472 -20.96 -22.50 10.54
C PRO A 472 -20.54 -23.35 11.74
N THR A 473 -20.32 -22.70 12.88
CA THR A 473 -20.09 -23.35 14.18
C THR A 473 -21.11 -24.46 14.45
N THR A 474 -20.74 -25.71 14.17
CA THR A 474 -21.42 -26.88 14.71
C THR A 474 -21.11 -26.94 16.19
N ARG A 475 -22.14 -26.75 17.02
CA ARG A 475 -22.08 -26.95 18.48
C ARG A 475 -21.57 -28.36 18.78
N VAL A 476 -20.32 -28.47 19.18
CA VAL A 476 -19.84 -29.62 19.93
C VAL A 476 -20.11 -29.31 21.40
N LEU A 477 -21.03 -30.06 22.00
CA LEU A 477 -21.22 -30.13 23.43
C LEU A 477 -19.99 -30.79 24.05
N THR A 478 -19.07 -29.99 24.58
CA THR A 478 -18.04 -30.47 25.51
C THR A 478 -17.96 -29.55 26.72
N GLN A 479 -18.10 -30.16 27.90
CA GLN A 479 -18.02 -29.51 29.21
C GLN A 479 -16.65 -28.86 29.44
N PRO A 480 -16.56 -27.78 30.24
CA PRO A 480 -15.33 -27.01 30.38
C PRO A 480 -14.49 -27.45 31.58
N SER A 481 -13.17 -27.38 31.43
CA SER A 481 -12.23 -27.08 32.52
C SER A 481 -11.02 -26.31 31.96
N PRO A 482 -10.36 -25.47 32.79
CA PRO A 482 -9.92 -24.14 32.35
C PRO A 482 -8.41 -24.04 32.17
N VAL A 483 -7.97 -23.30 31.14
CA VAL A 483 -6.64 -22.66 31.15
C VAL A 483 -6.75 -21.27 30.50
N VAL A 484 -6.03 -20.34 31.13
CA VAL A 484 -6.07 -18.88 31.08
C VAL A 484 -5.18 -18.31 29.96
N HIS A 485 -5.51 -17.07 29.53
CA HIS A 485 -4.68 -15.98 28.94
C HIS A 485 -5.41 -15.35 27.74
N SER A 486 -6.20 -14.26 27.88
CA SER A 486 -5.93 -12.85 28.27
C SER A 486 -6.00 -11.91 27.07
N SER A 487 -7.23 -11.55 26.69
CA SER A 487 -7.62 -10.42 25.82
C SER A 487 -9.16 -10.23 25.85
N LYS A 488 -9.76 -10.30 27.05
CA LYS A 488 -11.22 -10.42 27.24
C LYS A 488 -11.95 -9.14 27.70
N ASP A 489 -11.24 -8.08 28.08
CA ASP A 489 -11.90 -6.96 28.81
C ASP A 489 -12.86 -6.11 27.95
N SER A 490 -12.58 -5.92 26.66
CA SER A 490 -13.44 -5.10 25.78
C SER A 490 -14.66 -5.85 25.24
N ALA A 491 -14.55 -7.15 24.94
CA ALA A 491 -15.67 -7.95 24.47
C ALA A 491 -16.60 -8.41 25.59
N GLN A 492 -16.07 -8.66 26.81
CA GLN A 492 -16.90 -9.01 27.96
C GLN A 492 -17.71 -7.82 28.47
N SER A 493 -17.15 -6.61 28.56
CA SER A 493 -17.89 -5.41 28.99
C SER A 493 -19.17 -5.17 28.16
N VAL A 494 -19.06 -5.31 26.83
CA VAL A 494 -20.18 -5.09 25.92
C VAL A 494 -21.18 -6.25 25.95
N ALA A 495 -20.71 -7.50 26.08
CA ALA A 495 -21.60 -8.66 26.20
C ALA A 495 -22.41 -8.63 27.51
N THR A 496 -21.80 -8.22 28.63
CA THR A 496 -22.49 -8.09 29.92
C THR A 496 -23.51 -6.94 29.89
N ARG A 497 -23.22 -5.80 29.25
CA ARG A 497 -24.18 -4.69 29.13
C ARG A 497 -25.24 -4.87 28.05
N ALA A 498 -24.95 -5.60 26.97
CA ALA A 498 -25.95 -5.99 25.98
C ALA A 498 -26.98 -7.00 26.55
N SER A 499 -26.72 -7.56 27.74
CA SER A 499 -27.68 -8.35 28.54
C SER A 499 -28.43 -7.52 29.60
N ALA A 500 -27.98 -6.29 29.88
CA ALA A 500 -28.62 -5.42 30.87
C ALA A 500 -29.87 -4.75 30.29
N GLN A 501 -30.91 -4.65 31.11
CA GLN A 501 -32.17 -3.99 30.75
C GLN A 501 -31.93 -2.48 30.51
N TYR A 502 -32.56 -1.94 29.47
CA TYR A 502 -32.39 -0.54 29.06
C TYR A 502 -32.72 0.42 30.22
N SER A 503 -31.78 1.32 30.53
CA SER A 503 -31.99 2.49 31.40
C SER A 503 -31.13 3.66 30.94
N ARG A 504 -31.50 4.89 31.32
CA ARG A 504 -30.75 6.10 30.95
C ARG A 504 -29.31 6.08 31.43
N SER A 505 -29.06 5.61 32.66
CA SER A 505 -27.72 5.46 33.22
C SER A 505 -26.87 4.43 32.48
N VAL A 506 -27.48 3.34 31.98
CA VAL A 506 -26.78 2.33 31.18
C VAL A 506 -26.42 2.87 29.80
N LEU A 507 -27.32 3.64 29.18
CA LEU A 507 -27.07 4.31 27.90
C LEU A 507 -25.92 5.32 27.98
N THR A 508 -25.88 6.16 29.01
CA THR A 508 -24.81 7.16 29.18
C THR A 508 -23.43 6.50 29.34
N LYS A 509 -23.34 5.45 30.16
CA LYS A 509 -22.07 4.71 30.33
C LYS A 509 -21.65 3.99 29.04
N PHE A 510 -22.61 3.43 28.31
CA PHE A 510 -22.35 2.79 27.02
C PHE A 510 -21.86 3.79 25.96
N ALA A 511 -22.46 5.00 25.92
CA ALA A 511 -22.04 6.05 25.01
C ALA A 511 -20.62 6.55 25.31
N GLN A 512 -20.27 6.75 26.59
CA GLN A 512 -18.91 7.15 26.98
C GLN A 512 -17.85 6.11 26.58
N GLU A 513 -18.12 4.83 26.78
CA GLU A 513 -17.18 3.75 26.44
C GLU A 513 -16.94 3.60 24.94
N HIS A 514 -17.94 3.94 24.12
CA HIS A 514 -17.87 3.83 22.67
C HIS A 514 -17.68 5.19 21.95
N GLY A 515 -17.42 6.27 22.71
CA GLY A 515 -17.24 7.61 22.15
C GLY A 515 -18.45 8.16 21.38
N LEU A 516 -19.66 7.79 21.81
CA LEU A 516 -20.92 8.19 21.18
C LEU A 516 -21.46 9.47 21.85
N GLU A 517 -22.11 10.32 21.07
CA GLU A 517 -22.76 11.52 21.56
C GLU A 517 -24.26 11.27 21.76
N ILE A 518 -24.82 11.67 22.91
CA ILE A 518 -26.26 11.56 23.20
C ILE A 518 -26.91 12.95 23.05
N ASP A 519 -27.90 13.04 22.17
CA ASP A 519 -28.70 14.24 21.92
C ASP A 519 -30.14 13.97 22.37
N ASP A 520 -30.46 14.37 23.60
CA ASP A 520 -31.77 14.10 24.23
C ASP A 520 -32.74 15.27 24.05
N LYS A 521 -33.75 15.07 23.20
CA LYS A 521 -34.83 16.04 22.97
C LYS A 521 -36.14 15.66 23.65
N THR A 522 -36.16 14.58 24.44
CA THR A 522 -37.37 14.11 25.13
C THR A 522 -37.99 15.12 26.11
N PRO A 523 -37.23 16.01 26.81
CA PRO A 523 -37.82 17.07 27.63
C PRO A 523 -38.64 18.09 26.84
N TYR A 524 -38.42 18.17 25.52
CA TYR A 524 -39.09 19.10 24.61
C TYR A 524 -40.05 18.38 23.65
N GLY A 525 -40.43 17.13 23.96
CA GLY A 525 -41.33 16.32 23.12
C GLY A 525 -40.69 15.73 21.85
N GLY A 526 -39.36 15.74 21.75
CA GLY A 526 -38.59 15.15 20.65
C GLY A 526 -37.96 13.79 20.98
N ASN A 527 -37.25 13.21 20.01
CA ASN A 527 -36.65 11.88 20.16
C ASN A 527 -35.33 11.91 20.93
N LEU A 528 -34.95 10.78 21.53
CA LEU A 528 -33.63 10.55 22.10
C LEU A 528 -32.69 10.04 21.02
N TRP A 529 -31.62 10.77 20.71
CA TRP A 529 -30.64 10.41 19.71
C TRP A 529 -29.33 9.92 20.32
N VAL A 530 -28.74 8.91 19.69
CA VAL A 530 -27.34 8.48 19.89
C VAL A 530 -26.62 8.65 18.55
N ARG A 531 -25.68 9.59 18.50
CA ARG A 531 -24.94 9.98 17.30
C ARG A 531 -23.61 9.25 17.24
N SER A 532 -23.20 8.88 16.04
CA SER A 532 -21.86 8.38 15.73
C SER A 532 -21.44 8.85 14.34
N ALA A 533 -20.16 9.20 14.19
CA ALA A 533 -19.57 9.52 12.90
C ALA A 533 -19.37 8.28 12.01
N THR A 534 -19.30 7.09 12.61
CA THR A 534 -19.05 5.81 11.94
C THR A 534 -20.01 4.72 12.42
N PHE A 535 -20.46 3.86 11.51
CA PHE A 535 -21.34 2.74 11.85
C PHE A 535 -20.50 1.62 12.49
N VAL A 536 -20.73 1.38 13.78
CA VAL A 536 -20.06 0.30 14.53
C VAL A 536 -21.07 -0.81 14.79
N VAL A 537 -20.80 -2.01 14.26
CA VAL A 537 -21.72 -3.16 14.31
C VAL A 537 -22.14 -3.52 15.75
N ILE A 538 -21.18 -3.47 16.68
CA ILE A 538 -21.41 -3.79 18.10
C ILE A 538 -22.34 -2.76 18.78
N VAL A 539 -22.17 -1.47 18.44
CA VAL A 539 -23.02 -0.38 18.94
C VAL A 539 -24.45 -0.52 18.40
N HIS A 540 -24.57 -0.85 17.12
CA HIS A 540 -25.86 -1.07 16.48
C HIS A 540 -26.65 -2.19 17.16
N GLN A 541 -26.01 -3.33 17.42
CA GLN A 541 -26.66 -4.49 18.04
C GLN A 541 -27.15 -4.20 19.46
N ALA A 542 -26.37 -3.48 20.27
CA ALA A 542 -26.76 -3.10 21.63
C ALA A 542 -27.94 -2.12 21.63
N LEU A 543 -27.88 -1.07 20.80
CA LEU A 543 -28.93 -0.05 20.71
C LEU A 543 -30.23 -0.61 20.12
N ALA A 544 -30.15 -1.51 19.13
CA ALA A 544 -31.32 -2.20 18.57
C ALA A 544 -32.04 -3.07 19.61
N ARG A 545 -31.30 -3.78 20.47
CA ARG A 545 -31.89 -4.56 21.59
C ARG A 545 -32.56 -3.66 22.63
N TRP A 546 -32.08 -2.44 22.80
CA TRP A 546 -32.71 -1.43 23.66
C TRP A 546 -33.87 -0.69 22.97
N GLY A 547 -34.23 -1.07 21.74
CA GLY A 547 -35.38 -0.53 21.01
C GLY A 547 -35.11 0.77 20.27
N PHE A 548 -33.85 1.13 20.01
CA PHE A 548 -33.51 2.26 19.14
C PHE A 548 -33.57 1.86 17.67
N GLN A 549 -34.03 2.77 16.83
CA GLN A 549 -34.07 2.64 15.37
C GLN A 549 -32.91 3.40 14.73
N TYR A 550 -32.25 2.80 13.73
CA TYR A 550 -31.13 3.46 13.04
C TYR A 550 -31.62 4.30 11.86
N LYS A 551 -31.13 5.54 11.77
CA LYS A 551 -31.32 6.42 10.61
C LYS A 551 -29.98 6.72 9.94
N PRO A 552 -29.78 6.30 8.68
CA PRO A 552 -28.55 6.54 7.94
C PRO A 552 -28.14 8.02 7.97
N GLY A 553 -26.86 8.29 8.24
CA GLY A 553 -26.29 9.64 8.32
C GLY A 553 -26.73 10.48 9.53
N LYS A 554 -27.57 9.95 10.42
CA LYS A 554 -28.05 10.67 11.62
C LYS A 554 -27.79 9.95 12.93
N GLY A 555 -27.70 8.62 12.95
CA GLY A 555 -27.48 7.82 14.16
C GLY A 555 -28.73 7.05 14.59
N TRP A 556 -28.77 6.61 15.84
CA TRP A 556 -29.87 5.84 16.41
C TRP A 556 -30.83 6.75 17.16
N TRP A 557 -32.13 6.49 17.09
CA TRP A 557 -33.15 7.25 17.80
C TRP A 557 -34.19 6.36 18.47
N LYS A 558 -34.76 6.86 19.56
CA LYS A 558 -35.84 6.22 20.30
C LYS A 558 -36.89 7.24 20.72
#